data_AF-A0A1G7K0E7-F1
#
_entry.id   AF-A0A1G7K0E7-F1
#
_cell.length_a   1.000
_cell.length_b   1.000
_cell.length_c   1.000
_cell.angle_alpha   90.00
_cell.angle_beta   90.00
_cell.angle_gamma   90.00
#
_symmetry.space_group_name_H-M   'P 1'
#
loop_
_entity.id
_entity.type
_entity.pdbx_description
1 polymer ?
#
loop_
_entity_poly.entity_id
_entity_poly.type
_entity_poly.pdbx_seq_one_letter_code
_entity_poly.pdbx_strand_id
1 'polypeptide(L)'
;MSLTVLGDLNWFAVVVATIAYFALGVVWYAEYAFGRAWQRASGWDLSPPEKVGVTTVLVPLGTCFVLTLVTAMLGAASGTDNIMEGILLGLVIGVGIALPVRFVTGAHDMTKPAPMTFAAIGAGYHVVGLSLAGAILGLWR
;
A
#
# COMPACT_ATOMS: atom_id res chain seq x y z
N MET A 1 -12.34 -13.87 18.50
CA MET A 1 -11.57 -14.09 17.25
C MET A 1 -10.26 -14.77 17.63
N SER A 2 -9.92 -15.88 17.00
CA SER A 2 -8.63 -16.57 17.19
C SER A 2 -7.69 -16.27 16.02
N LEU A 3 -6.38 -16.25 16.27
CA LEU A 3 -5.35 -16.09 15.23
C LEU A 3 -5.09 -17.39 14.43
N THR A 4 -5.96 -18.40 14.58
CA THR A 4 -5.86 -19.68 13.86
C THR A 4 -5.89 -19.50 12.35
N VAL A 5 -6.59 -18.47 11.86
CA VAL A 5 -6.62 -18.10 10.43
C VAL A 5 -5.23 -17.94 9.82
N LEU A 6 -4.21 -17.56 10.61
CA LEU A 6 -2.82 -17.44 10.14
C LEU A 6 -2.24 -18.80 9.68
N GLY A 7 -2.71 -19.90 10.26
CA GLY A 7 -2.33 -21.26 9.85
C GLY A 7 -2.94 -21.68 8.52
N ASP A 8 -4.06 -21.07 8.13
CA ASP A 8 -4.82 -21.43 6.93
C ASP A 8 -4.44 -20.58 5.71
N LEU A 9 -3.56 -19.60 5.88
CA LEU A 9 -3.12 -18.73 4.79
C LEU A 9 -2.07 -19.43 3.91
N ASN A 10 -2.19 -19.24 2.60
CA ASN A 10 -1.11 -19.52 1.66
C ASN A 10 0.02 -18.48 1.85
N TRP A 11 1.00 -18.81 2.70
CA TRP A 11 2.12 -17.92 3.01
C TRP A 11 2.98 -17.57 1.79
N PHE A 12 3.06 -18.46 0.81
CA PHE A 12 3.76 -18.17 -0.44
C PHE A 12 3.05 -17.06 -1.21
N ALA A 13 1.72 -17.11 -1.31
CA ALA A 13 0.91 -16.06 -1.91
C ALA A 13 1.07 -14.71 -1.17
N VAL A 14 1.10 -14.72 0.17
CA VAL A 14 1.32 -13.51 0.98
C VAL A 14 2.68 -12.86 0.68
N VAL A 15 3.75 -13.66 0.60
CA VAL A 15 5.09 -13.15 0.28
C VAL A 15 5.14 -12.57 -1.12
N VAL A 16 4.62 -13.27 -2.13
CA VAL A 16 4.63 -12.77 -3.51
C VAL A 16 3.78 -11.51 -3.66
N ALA A 17 2.59 -11.48 -3.07
CA ALA A 17 1.72 -10.29 -3.07
C ALA A 17 2.42 -9.10 -2.40
N THR A 18 3.12 -9.33 -1.28
CA THR A 18 3.91 -8.30 -0.59
C THR A 18 5.01 -7.74 -1.48
N ILE A 19 5.77 -8.61 -2.16
CA ILE A 19 6.86 -8.18 -3.06
C ILE A 19 6.29 -7.40 -4.24
N ALA A 20 5.21 -7.87 -4.86
CA ALA A 20 4.57 -7.18 -5.97
C ALA A 20 4.04 -5.80 -5.57
N TYR A 21 3.40 -5.70 -4.40
CA TYR A 21 2.95 -4.43 -3.84
C TYR A 21 4.14 -3.50 -3.57
N PHE A 22 5.20 -3.98 -2.93
CA PHE A 22 6.37 -3.15 -2.68
C PHE A 22 7.07 -2.70 -3.98
N ALA A 23 7.18 -3.59 -4.97
CA ALA A 23 7.77 -3.31 -6.27
C ALA A 23 6.97 -2.28 -7.08
N LEU A 24 5.64 -2.23 -6.91
CA LEU A 24 4.81 -1.15 -7.46
C LEU A 24 5.33 0.22 -7.05
N GLY A 25 5.91 0.36 -5.86
CA GLY A 25 6.50 1.61 -5.38
C GLY A 25 7.62 2.13 -6.29
N VAL A 26 8.43 1.24 -6.86
CA VAL A 26 9.51 1.61 -7.80
C VAL A 26 8.93 2.28 -9.04
N VAL A 27 7.83 1.76 -9.58
CA VAL A 27 7.14 2.32 -10.75
C VAL A 27 6.36 3.59 -10.37
N TRP A 28 5.63 3.55 -9.25
CA TRP A 28 4.74 4.62 -8.81
C TRP A 28 5.48 5.93 -8.51
N TYR A 29 6.63 5.82 -7.83
CA TYR A 29 7.45 6.96 -7.42
C TYR A 29 8.60 7.25 -8.40
N ALA A 30 8.66 6.59 -9.56
CA ALA A 30 9.56 6.97 -10.64
C ALA A 30 9.19 8.36 -11.21
N GLU A 31 10.18 9.08 -11.75
CA GLU A 31 9.99 10.44 -12.26
C GLU A 31 8.95 10.56 -13.38
N TYR A 32 8.78 9.51 -14.19
CA TYR A 32 7.82 9.47 -15.30
C TYR A 32 6.38 9.22 -14.84
N ALA A 33 6.20 8.75 -13.60
CA ALA A 33 4.90 8.51 -12.98
C ALA A 33 4.57 9.64 -11.99
N PHE A 34 4.41 9.35 -10.70
CA PHE A 34 4.08 10.35 -9.68
C PHE A 34 5.31 10.90 -8.94
N GLY A 35 6.53 10.43 -9.24
CA GLY A 35 7.75 10.78 -8.51
C GLY A 35 8.01 12.28 -8.42
N ARG A 36 7.97 13.01 -9.55
CA ARG A 36 8.19 14.46 -9.58
C ARG A 36 7.14 15.23 -8.78
N ALA A 37 5.87 14.81 -8.88
CA ALA A 37 4.78 15.44 -8.14
C ALA A 37 4.93 15.16 -6.63
N TRP A 38 5.33 13.95 -6.26
CA TRP A 38 5.58 13.55 -4.87
C TRP A 38 6.78 14.28 -4.26
N GLN A 39 7.89 14.44 -4.99
CA GLN A 39 9.07 15.18 -4.53
C GLN A 39 8.74 16.65 -4.22
N ARG A 40 8.02 17.32 -5.12
CA ARG A 40 7.54 18.70 -4.89
C ARG A 40 6.58 18.78 -3.72
N ALA A 41 5.60 17.89 -3.67
CA ALA A 41 4.58 17.89 -2.62
C ALA A 41 5.13 17.56 -1.22
N SER A 42 6.19 16.75 -1.15
CA SER A 42 6.90 16.41 0.09
C SER A 42 7.90 17.49 0.53
N GLY A 43 8.26 18.43 -0.36
CA GLY A 43 9.28 19.45 -0.09
C GLY A 43 10.72 18.96 -0.23
N TRP A 44 10.94 17.75 -0.76
CA TRP A 44 12.28 17.20 -0.99
C TRP A 44 13.09 18.04 -1.98
N ASP A 45 12.44 18.71 -2.93
CA ASP A 45 13.14 19.62 -3.86
C ASP A 45 13.67 20.89 -3.14
N LEU A 46 13.04 21.30 -2.04
CA LEU A 46 13.42 22.50 -1.28
C LEU A 46 14.51 22.18 -0.24
N SER A 47 14.41 21.00 0.37
CA SER A 47 15.34 20.52 1.39
C SER A 47 15.64 19.03 1.15
N PRO A 48 16.52 18.71 0.20
CA PRO A 48 16.82 17.32 -0.13
C PRO A 48 17.43 16.58 1.06
N PRO A 49 17.01 15.33 1.34
CA PRO A 49 17.58 14.57 2.44
C PRO A 49 19.05 14.28 2.19
N GLU A 50 19.89 14.56 3.18
CA GLU A 50 21.35 14.40 3.11
C GLU A 50 21.76 12.93 2.89
N LYS A 51 20.97 11.99 3.44
CA LYS A 51 21.11 10.54 3.20
C LYS A 51 19.74 9.87 3.16
N VAL A 52 19.56 8.97 2.21
CA VAL A 52 18.43 8.04 2.18
C VAL A 52 18.80 6.83 3.05
N GLY A 53 18.26 6.78 4.27
CA GLY A 53 18.54 5.70 5.23
C GLY A 53 17.79 4.41 4.93
N VAL A 54 18.24 3.29 5.51
CA VAL A 54 17.63 1.95 5.35
C VAL A 54 16.14 1.90 5.70
N THR A 55 15.68 2.82 6.57
CA THR A 55 14.28 2.98 6.96
C THR A 55 13.35 3.32 5.78
N THR A 56 13.86 4.00 4.75
CA THR A 56 13.09 4.31 3.53
C THR A 56 12.74 3.08 2.69
N VAL A 57 13.39 1.95 2.95
CA VAL A 57 13.11 0.65 2.32
C VAL A 57 12.35 -0.26 3.28
N LEU A 58 12.82 -0.39 4.53
CA LEU A 58 12.25 -1.33 5.50
C LEU A 58 10.84 -0.93 5.98
N VAL A 59 10.58 0.36 6.18
CA VAL A 59 9.26 0.82 6.64
C VAL A 59 8.18 0.58 5.57
N PRO A 60 8.38 0.96 4.29
CA PRO A 60 7.38 0.64 3.27
C PRO A 60 7.24 -0.86 3.02
N LEU A 61 8.33 -1.64 3.04
CA LEU A 61 8.26 -3.10 2.90
C LEU A 61 7.44 -3.74 4.04
N GLY A 62 7.71 -3.35 5.29
CA GLY A 62 6.94 -3.80 6.45
C GLY A 62 5.46 -3.40 6.37
N THR A 63 5.18 -2.18 5.88
CA THR A 63 3.81 -1.70 5.66
C THR A 63 3.09 -2.52 4.59
N CYS A 64 3.74 -2.78 3.44
CA CYS A 64 3.19 -3.64 2.40
C CYS A 64 2.93 -5.05 2.92
N PHE A 65 3.82 -5.62 3.73
CA PHE A 65 3.64 -6.94 4.33
C PHE A 65 2.42 -6.97 5.26
N VAL A 66 2.33 -6.04 6.20
CA VAL A 66 1.22 -5.98 7.17
C VAL A 66 -0.12 -5.79 6.45
N LEU A 67 -0.19 -4.87 5.50
CA LEU A 67 -1.40 -4.63 4.72
C LEU A 67 -1.81 -5.86 3.88
N THR A 68 -0.84 -6.55 3.28
CA THR A 68 -1.09 -7.78 2.51
C THR A 68 -1.57 -8.90 3.43
N LEU A 69 -0.96 -9.07 4.61
CA LEU A 69 -1.35 -10.07 5.59
C LEU A 69 -2.79 -9.83 6.07
N VAL A 70 -3.14 -8.59 6.42
CA VAL A 70 -4.52 -8.23 6.79
C VAL A 70 -5.49 -8.49 5.65
N THR A 71 -5.11 -8.16 4.40
CA THR A 71 -5.93 -8.45 3.22
C THR A 71 -6.16 -9.96 3.04
N ALA A 72 -5.13 -10.78 3.26
CA ALA A 72 -5.24 -12.24 3.19
C ALA A 72 -6.14 -12.81 4.29
N MET A 73 -6.04 -12.29 5.52
CA MET A 73 -6.90 -12.67 6.64
C MET A 73 -8.37 -12.29 6.38
N LEU A 74 -8.61 -11.09 5.86
CA LEU A 74 -9.94 -10.64 5.49
C LEU A 74 -10.51 -11.48 4.35
N GLY A 75 -9.71 -11.79 3.33
CA GLY A 75 -10.13 -12.67 2.23
C GLY A 75 -10.49 -14.07 2.69
N ALA A 76 -9.75 -14.63 3.64
CA ALA A 76 -10.10 -15.91 4.27
C ALA A 76 -11.45 -15.82 5.02
N ALA A 77 -11.68 -14.72 5.73
CA ALA A 77 -12.89 -14.51 6.52
C ALA A 77 -14.12 -14.17 5.67
N SER A 78 -13.96 -13.50 4.53
CA SER A 78 -15.04 -13.13 3.61
C SER A 78 -15.35 -14.20 2.57
N GLY A 79 -14.56 -15.27 2.49
CA GLY A 79 -14.71 -16.31 1.48
C GLY A 79 -14.27 -15.87 0.09
N THR A 80 -13.36 -14.91 -0.01
CA THR A 80 -12.81 -14.43 -1.29
C THR A 80 -12.01 -15.54 -1.96
N ASP A 81 -12.47 -16.02 -3.13
CA ASP A 81 -11.97 -17.24 -3.75
C ASP A 81 -11.42 -17.07 -5.18
N ASN A 82 -11.47 -15.86 -5.74
CA ASN A 82 -10.99 -15.59 -7.09
C ASN A 82 -10.32 -14.22 -7.24
N ILE A 83 -9.67 -14.02 -8.39
CA ILE A 83 -8.91 -12.80 -8.71
C ILE A 83 -9.78 -11.54 -8.60
N MET A 84 -11.01 -11.56 -9.14
CA MET A 84 -11.87 -10.37 -9.17
C MET A 84 -12.34 -9.99 -7.76
N GLU A 85 -12.76 -10.97 -6.96
CA GLU A 85 -13.10 -10.73 -5.55
C GLU A 85 -11.89 -10.24 -4.75
N GLY A 86 -10.70 -10.77 -5.04
CA GLY A 86 -9.45 -10.27 -4.47
C GLY A 86 -9.19 -8.81 -4.81
N ILE A 87 -9.37 -8.41 -6.08
CA ILE A 87 -9.27 -7.01 -6.52
C ILE A 87 -10.29 -6.14 -5.77
N LEU A 88 -11.55 -6.57 -5.70
CA LEU A 88 -12.63 -5.84 -5.03
C LEU A 88 -12.35 -5.70 -3.53
N LEU A 89 -11.88 -6.75 -2.86
CA LEU A 89 -11.46 -6.70 -1.47
C LEU A 89 -10.33 -5.67 -1.26
N GLY A 90 -9.30 -5.70 -2.12
CA GLY A 90 -8.21 -4.73 -2.10
C GLY A 90 -8.70 -3.29 -2.33
N LEU A 91 -9.64 -3.09 -3.27
CA LEU A 91 -10.28 -1.79 -3.51
C LEU A 91 -11.08 -1.31 -2.29
N VAL A 92 -11.85 -2.18 -1.65
CA VAL A 92 -12.64 -1.85 -0.46
C VAL A 92 -11.73 -1.45 0.70
N ILE A 93 -10.63 -2.18 0.94
CA ILE A 93 -9.65 -1.81 1.97
C ILE A 93 -8.94 -0.51 1.60
N GLY A 94 -8.54 -0.37 0.33
CA GLY A 94 -7.86 0.81 -0.18
C GLY A 94 -8.69 2.09 -0.06
N VAL A 95 -9.91 2.06 -0.59
CA VAL A 95 -10.83 3.21 -0.63
C VAL A 95 -11.49 3.44 0.73
N GLY A 96 -11.85 2.36 1.44
CA GLY A 96 -12.56 2.46 2.72
C GLY A 96 -11.67 2.79 3.92
N ILE A 97 -10.37 2.45 3.86
CA ILE A 97 -9.44 2.62 4.98
C ILE A 97 -8.22 3.44 4.59
N ALA A 98 -7.43 2.97 3.62
CA ALA A 98 -6.13 3.59 3.35
C ALA A 98 -6.27 5.04 2.84
N LEU A 99 -7.21 5.30 1.93
CA LEU A 99 -7.45 6.63 1.37
C LEU A 99 -7.94 7.62 2.45
N PRO A 100 -9.01 7.36 3.23
CA PRO A 100 -9.47 8.28 4.27
C PRO A 100 -8.39 8.59 5.31
N VAL A 101 -7.66 7.57 5.78
CA VAL A 101 -6.57 7.76 6.75
C VAL A 101 -5.50 8.69 6.18
N ARG A 102 -5.06 8.46 4.94
CA ARG A 102 -4.06 9.30 4.28
C ARG A 102 -4.54 10.74 4.07
N PHE A 103 -5.80 10.93 3.67
CA PHE A 103 -6.37 12.27 3.46
C PHE A 103 -6.52 13.04 4.78
N VAL A 104 -6.97 12.40 5.85
CA VAL A 104 -7.06 13.04 7.17
C VAL A 104 -5.66 13.39 7.69
N THR A 105 -4.68 12.49 7.60
CA THR A 105 -3.29 12.81 7.99
C THR A 105 -2.73 13.97 7.16
N GLY A 106 -2.95 13.95 5.84
CA GLY A 106 -2.55 15.03 4.94
C GLY A 106 -3.16 16.37 5.32
N ALA A 107 -4.45 16.42 5.60
CA ALA A 107 -5.15 17.67 5.94
C ALA A 107 -4.56 18.37 7.18
N HIS A 108 -3.87 17.63 8.07
CA HIS A 108 -3.26 18.15 9.29
C HIS A 108 -1.73 18.23 9.20
N ASP A 109 -1.11 17.87 8.07
CA ASP A 109 0.33 17.86 7.91
C ASP A 109 0.84 19.21 7.38
N MET A 110 1.03 20.16 8.30
CA MET A 110 1.50 21.50 7.99
C MET A 110 3.00 21.56 7.60
N THR A 111 3.72 20.44 7.66
CA THR A 111 5.16 20.40 7.35
C THR A 111 5.44 20.32 5.85
N LYS A 112 4.43 19.98 5.04
CA LYS A 112 4.59 19.73 3.60
C LYS A 112 4.11 20.92 2.77
N PRO A 113 4.78 21.25 1.65
CA PRO A 113 4.35 22.33 0.77
C PRO A 113 2.97 22.09 0.13
N ALA A 114 2.66 20.86 -0.25
CA ALA A 114 1.36 20.49 -0.83
C ALA A 114 0.84 19.20 -0.18
N PRO A 115 0.32 19.29 1.06
CA PRO A 115 0.07 18.12 1.89
C PRO A 115 -1.07 17.23 1.34
N MET A 116 -2.10 17.82 0.72
CA MET A 116 -3.18 17.06 0.09
C MET A 116 -2.73 16.34 -1.18
N THR A 117 -1.81 16.91 -1.95
CA THR A 117 -1.19 16.22 -3.09
C THR A 117 -0.33 15.05 -2.62
N PHE A 118 0.47 15.24 -1.57
CA PHE A 118 1.26 14.17 -0.96
C PHE A 118 0.36 13.04 -0.41
N ALA A 119 -0.76 13.40 0.22
CA ALA A 119 -1.75 12.46 0.70
C ALA A 119 -2.38 11.68 -0.45
N ALA A 120 -2.86 12.36 -1.50
CA ALA A 120 -3.50 11.75 -2.65
C ALA A 120 -2.59 10.76 -3.38
N ILE A 121 -1.32 11.11 -3.62
CA ILE A 121 -0.35 10.23 -4.28
C ILE A 121 -0.13 8.94 -3.46
N GLY A 122 0.06 9.08 -2.14
CA GLY A 122 0.27 7.91 -1.29
C GLY A 122 -1.00 7.10 -1.04
N ALA A 123 -2.18 7.74 -0.99
CA ALA A 123 -3.47 7.06 -0.95
C ALA A 123 -3.67 6.23 -2.22
N GLY A 124 -3.42 6.80 -3.40
CA GLY A 124 -3.49 6.12 -4.68
C GLY A 124 -2.56 4.92 -4.76
N TYR A 125 -1.31 5.07 -4.28
CA TYR A 125 -0.35 3.97 -4.17
C TYR A 125 -0.95 2.80 -3.37
N HIS A 126 -1.54 3.08 -2.21
CA HIS A 126 -2.12 2.04 -1.38
C HIS A 126 -3.38 1.41 -1.98
N VAL A 127 -4.25 2.19 -2.62
CA VAL A 127 -5.45 1.66 -3.31
C VAL A 127 -5.03 0.68 -4.40
N VAL A 128 -4.17 1.10 -5.32
CA VAL A 128 -3.73 0.25 -6.44
C VAL A 128 -2.92 -0.95 -5.94
N GLY A 129 -2.04 -0.74 -4.97
CA GLY A 129 -1.22 -1.80 -4.41
C GLY A 129 -2.00 -2.84 -3.61
N LEU A 130 -3.03 -2.43 -2.86
CA LEU A 130 -3.95 -3.35 -2.19
C LEU A 130 -4.80 -4.14 -3.18
N SER A 131 -5.27 -3.50 -4.26
CA SER A 131 -5.96 -4.21 -5.35
C SER A 131 -5.06 -5.24 -6.04
N LEU A 132 -3.80 -4.89 -6.29
CA LEU A 132 -2.80 -5.80 -6.84
C LEU A 132 -2.53 -6.98 -5.89
N ALA A 133 -2.28 -6.69 -4.61
CA ALA A 133 -2.06 -7.72 -3.60
C ALA A 133 -3.28 -8.65 -3.47
N GLY A 134 -4.49 -8.08 -3.44
CA GLY A 134 -5.74 -8.81 -3.42
C GLY A 134 -5.92 -9.72 -4.64
N ALA A 135 -5.62 -9.23 -5.85
CA ALA A 135 -5.66 -10.03 -7.08
C ALA A 135 -4.75 -11.27 -6.99
N ILE A 136 -3.53 -11.07 -6.49
CA ILE A 136 -2.53 -12.13 -6.33
C ILE A 136 -2.98 -13.13 -5.26
N LEU A 137 -3.53 -12.66 -4.14
CA LEU A 137 -4.08 -13.53 -3.10
C LEU A 137 -5.26 -14.34 -3.62
N GLY A 138 -6.17 -13.73 -4.38
CA GLY A 138 -7.33 -14.39 -5.00
C GLY A 138 -6.96 -15.35 -6.13
N LEU A 139 -5.79 -15.20 -6.75
CA LEU A 139 -5.26 -16.17 -7.73
C LEU A 139 -4.82 -17.49 -7.09
N TRP A 140 -4.46 -17.47 -5.81
CA TRP A 140 -3.91 -18.61 -5.06
C TRP A 140 -4.87 -19.18 -4.00
N ARG A 141 -6.16 -18.91 -4.17
CA ARG A 141 -7.25 -19.48 -3.36
C ARG A 141 -7.75 -20.78 -3.93
#